data_AF-A0A7S4HE10-F1
#
_entry.id   AF-A0A7S4HE10-F1
#
_cell.length_a   1.000
_cell.length_b   1.000
_cell.length_c   1.000
_cell.angle_alpha   90.00
_cell.angle_beta   90.00
_cell.angle_gamma   90.00
#
_symmetry.space_group_name_H-M   'P 1'
#
loop_
_entity.id
_entity.type
_entity.pdbx_description
1 polymer ?
#
loop_
_entity_poly.entity_id
_entity_poly.type
_entity_poly.pdbx_seq_one_letter_code
_entity_poly.pdbx_strand_id
1 'polypeptide(L)'
;VRQLVSSFTGTKSGMLPSKASTSRILAGSVAIIGFGGIVPCDATSLSAAQHMSFTGGDSIDEVPASRWDTADAWKVARARHGGFVTAAALFDAAGFLISPAEAAVMDPQQRMLLEHGFTSLHASRLDRVQLAGSTTAVFVGIGTKADYRVMGGSPDGT
;
A
#
# COMPACT_ATOMS: atom_id res chain seq x y z
N VAL A 1 -20.44 -2.30 8.40
CA VAL A 1 -21.14 -1.37 9.33
C VAL A 1 -22.22 -2.13 10.10
N ARG A 2 -21.83 -2.78 11.21
CA ARG A 2 -22.66 -3.21 12.35
C ARG A 2 -21.77 -4.01 13.30
N GLN A 3 -21.76 -3.60 14.58
CA GLN A 3 -21.07 -4.19 15.74
C GLN A 3 -19.54 -3.98 15.73
N LEU A 4 -18.84 -3.48 16.77
CA LEU A 4 -19.11 -3.39 18.19
C LEU A 4 -18.81 -1.98 18.75
N VAL A 5 -19.76 -1.45 19.52
CA VAL A 5 -19.53 -0.45 20.57
C VAL A 5 -20.02 -1.09 21.86
N SER A 6 -19.12 -1.31 22.82
CA SER A 6 -19.48 -1.39 24.24
C SER A 6 -18.24 -1.28 25.13
N SER A 7 -18.14 -0.12 25.78
CA SER A 7 -17.78 0.09 27.19
C SER A 7 -16.60 -0.67 27.82
N PHE A 8 -15.57 0.08 28.19
CA PHE A 8 -14.85 -0.17 29.44
C PHE A 8 -14.66 1.15 30.19
N THR A 9 -15.66 1.50 31.02
CA THR A 9 -15.49 2.43 32.13
C THR A 9 -14.80 1.68 33.27
N GLY A 10 -13.54 2.01 33.51
CA GLY A 10 -12.75 1.42 34.59
C GLY A 10 -11.59 2.34 34.95
N THR A 11 -11.86 3.31 35.81
CA THR A 11 -10.87 4.21 36.41
C THR A 11 -9.93 3.38 37.29
N LYS A 12 -8.69 3.17 36.86
CA LYS A 12 -7.56 2.91 37.76
C LYS A 12 -6.40 3.82 37.36
N SER A 13 -6.18 4.81 38.23
CA SER A 13 -4.98 5.64 38.25
C SER A 13 -3.77 4.73 38.48
N GLY A 14 -3.03 4.46 37.42
CA GLY A 14 -1.74 3.79 37.42
C GLY A 14 -0.76 4.68 36.67
N MET A 15 0.12 5.33 37.41
CA MET A 15 1.16 6.21 36.91
C MET A 15 2.13 5.42 36.03
N LEU A 16 2.04 5.60 34.70
CA LEU A 16 3.03 5.11 33.76
C LEU A 16 4.29 6.00 33.84
N PRO A 17 5.51 5.44 33.79
CA PRO A 17 6.72 6.25 33.77
C PRO A 17 6.78 7.05 32.46
N SER A 18 6.50 8.35 32.57
CA SER A 18 6.73 9.33 31.51
C SER A 18 8.24 9.52 31.33
N LYS A 19 8.82 8.78 30.40
CA LYS A 19 10.05 9.21 29.71
C LYS A 19 9.67 9.77 28.34
N ALA A 20 8.88 10.84 28.35
CA ALA A 20 8.74 11.69 27.18
C ALA A 20 10.10 12.39 26.97
N SER A 21 10.94 11.81 26.11
CA SER A 21 12.06 12.54 25.53
C SER A 21 11.44 13.60 24.62
N THR A 22 11.25 14.81 25.15
CA THR A 22 10.77 15.94 24.37
C THR A 22 11.86 16.35 23.40
N SER A 23 11.94 15.63 22.28
CA SER A 23 12.66 16.08 21.10
C SER A 23 12.06 17.44 20.71
N ARG A 24 12.90 18.48 20.70
CA ARG A 24 12.51 19.80 20.21
C ARG A 24 12.22 19.66 18.71
N ILE A 25 10.95 19.61 18.33
CA ILE A 25 10.55 19.64 16.92
C ILE A 25 11.06 20.96 16.35
N LEU A 26 12.04 20.88 15.45
CA LEU A 26 12.62 22.05 14.79
C LEU A 26 11.56 22.69 13.88
N ALA A 27 11.57 24.02 13.78
CA ALA A 27 10.74 24.72 12.80
C ALA A 27 11.05 24.18 11.39
N GLY A 28 10.01 23.73 10.67
CA GLY A 28 10.17 23.07 9.38
C GLY A 28 10.32 21.55 9.41
N SER A 29 10.20 20.89 10.58
CA SER A 29 10.17 19.43 10.65
C SER A 29 8.92 18.87 9.96
N VAL A 30 9.08 17.77 9.22
CA VAL A 30 7.99 17.05 8.56
C VAL A 30 7.64 15.82 9.39
N ALA A 31 6.36 15.64 9.69
CA ALA A 31 5.85 14.45 10.38
C ALA A 31 5.13 13.52 9.39
N ILE A 32 5.44 12.23 9.47
CA ILE A 32 4.66 11.18 8.79
C ILE A 32 3.49 10.82 9.71
N ILE A 33 2.29 11.25 9.34
CA ILE A 33 1.08 11.06 10.15
C ILE A 33 0.19 9.91 9.67
N GLY A 34 0.44 9.38 8.47
CA GLY A 34 -0.31 8.27 7.89
C GLY A 34 0.59 7.44 6.97
N PHE A 35 0.27 6.15 6.85
CA PHE A 35 0.94 5.22 5.95
C PHE A 35 -0.10 4.28 5.35
N GLY A 36 0.01 4.03 4.05
CA GLY A 36 -0.74 3.02 3.33
C GLY A 36 0.17 2.45 2.26
N GLY A 37 0.35 1.13 2.26
CA GLY A 37 1.26 0.47 1.35
C GLY A 37 1.22 -1.04 1.55
N ILE A 38 1.70 -1.75 0.53
CA ILE A 38 1.93 -3.19 0.57
C ILE A 38 3.35 -3.45 0.07
N VAL A 39 4.05 -4.34 0.75
CA VAL A 39 5.33 -4.88 0.32
C VAL A 39 5.21 -6.41 0.17
N PRO A 40 6.19 -7.09 -0.47
CA PRO A 40 6.16 -8.54 -0.60
C PRO A 40 5.94 -9.27 0.73
N CYS A 41 5.49 -10.53 0.65
CA CYS A 41 4.93 -11.29 1.78
C CYS A 41 3.64 -10.68 2.37
N ASP A 42 2.91 -9.89 1.58
CA ASP A 42 1.65 -9.23 1.95
C ASP A 42 1.73 -8.41 3.24
N ALA A 43 2.89 -7.80 3.50
CA ALA A 43 3.06 -6.87 4.60
C ALA A 43 2.37 -5.54 4.26
N THR A 44 1.16 -5.38 4.78
CA THR A 44 0.25 -4.23 4.55
C THR A 44 0.33 -3.15 5.62
N SER A 45 1.20 -3.34 6.63
CA SER A 45 1.39 -2.39 7.72
C SER A 45 2.86 -2.02 7.88
N LEU A 46 3.11 -0.82 8.42
CA LEU A 46 4.47 -0.37 8.69
C LEU A 46 5.17 -1.30 9.70
N SER A 47 4.45 -1.80 10.71
CA SER A 47 5.01 -2.74 11.68
C SER A 47 5.38 -4.07 11.05
N ALA A 48 4.59 -4.60 10.12
CA ALA A 48 4.92 -5.82 9.40
C ALA A 48 6.15 -5.62 8.51
N ALA A 49 6.20 -4.52 7.75
CA ALA A 49 7.34 -4.19 6.91
C ALA A 49 8.62 -3.96 7.73
N GLN A 50 8.52 -3.28 8.88
CA GLN A 50 9.62 -3.07 9.80
C GLN A 50 10.10 -4.39 10.41
N HIS A 51 9.18 -5.24 10.87
CA HIS A 51 9.53 -6.54 11.43
C HIS A 51 10.31 -7.38 10.41
N MET A 52 9.85 -7.43 9.16
CA MET A 52 10.55 -8.10 8.06
C MET A 52 11.96 -7.52 7.86
N SER A 53 12.09 -6.19 7.84
CA SER A 53 13.39 -5.51 7.70
C SER A 53 14.33 -5.79 8.88
N PHE A 54 13.84 -5.83 10.12
CA PHE A 54 14.67 -6.05 11.31
C PHE A 54 15.07 -7.51 11.48
N THR A 55 14.26 -8.44 11.00
CA THR A 55 14.54 -9.88 11.05
C THR A 55 15.37 -10.37 9.87
N GLY A 56 15.55 -9.53 8.83
CA GLY A 56 16.24 -9.92 7.61
C GLY A 56 15.46 -10.96 6.80
N GLY A 57 14.12 -10.90 6.84
CA GLY A 57 13.27 -11.85 6.13
C GLY A 57 13.48 -11.78 4.62
N ASP A 58 13.61 -12.95 3.98
CA ASP A 58 13.65 -13.07 2.52
C ASP A 58 12.23 -13.01 1.97
N SER A 59 12.01 -12.11 1.01
CA SER A 59 10.72 -11.84 0.38
C SER A 59 10.76 -12.08 -1.13
N ILE A 60 11.81 -12.76 -1.60
CA ILE A 60 12.06 -13.06 -2.99
C ILE A 60 11.61 -14.48 -3.28
N ASP A 61 10.63 -14.60 -4.16
CA ASP A 61 10.10 -15.89 -4.62
C ASP A 61 10.38 -16.09 -6.11
N GLU A 62 10.21 -17.32 -6.59
CA GLU A 62 10.13 -17.57 -8.02
C GLU A 62 8.94 -16.82 -8.64
N VAL A 63 9.10 -16.39 -9.90
CA VAL A 63 8.03 -15.69 -10.60
C VAL A 63 6.78 -16.58 -10.66
N PRO A 64 5.60 -16.11 -10.19
CA PRO A 64 4.37 -16.86 -10.29
C PRO A 64 3.99 -17.16 -11.75
N ALA A 65 3.50 -18.37 -12.02
CA ALA A 65 3.06 -18.77 -13.36
C ALA A 65 1.91 -17.90 -13.91
N SER A 66 1.13 -17.24 -13.03
CA SER A 66 0.14 -16.24 -13.44
C SER A 66 0.77 -15.00 -14.09
N ARG A 67 2.04 -14.67 -13.77
CA ARG A 67 2.74 -13.54 -14.39
C ARG A 67 3.24 -13.92 -15.77
N TRP A 68 4.05 -14.97 -15.88
CA TRP A 68 4.42 -15.54 -17.18
C TRP A 68 4.94 -16.95 -17.02
N ASP A 69 4.90 -17.70 -18.12
CA ASP A 69 5.50 -19.03 -18.17
C ASP A 69 7.02 -18.95 -17.96
N THR A 70 7.49 -19.62 -16.90
CA THR A 70 8.91 -19.74 -16.56
C THR A 70 9.60 -20.89 -17.30
N ALA A 71 8.89 -21.65 -18.13
CA ALA A 71 9.51 -22.57 -19.10
C ALA A 71 9.97 -21.84 -20.37
N ASP A 72 9.50 -20.61 -20.61
CA ASP A 72 9.95 -19.77 -21.72
C ASP A 72 11.36 -19.21 -21.44
N ALA A 73 12.37 -19.83 -22.06
CA ALA A 73 13.77 -19.51 -21.87
C ALA A 73 14.10 -18.02 -22.10
N TRP A 74 13.35 -17.34 -22.98
CA TRP A 74 13.54 -15.91 -23.22
C TRP A 74 13.09 -15.04 -22.04
N LYS A 75 12.02 -15.45 -21.33
CA LYS A 75 11.50 -14.72 -20.16
C LYS A 75 12.31 -15.02 -18.90
N VAL A 76 12.76 -16.26 -18.72
CA VAL A 76 13.68 -16.65 -17.63
C VAL A 76 15.00 -15.89 -17.71
N ALA A 77 15.50 -15.64 -18.92
CA ALA A 77 16.72 -14.86 -19.14
C ALA A 77 16.63 -13.41 -18.63
N ARG A 78 15.42 -12.88 -18.42
CA ARG A 78 15.20 -11.52 -17.87
C ARG A 78 15.16 -11.51 -16.35
N ALA A 79 14.37 -12.39 -15.73
CA ALA A 79 14.29 -12.55 -14.28
C ALA A 79 13.59 -13.88 -13.93
N ARG A 80 14.20 -14.66 -13.02
CA ARG A 80 13.60 -15.89 -12.46
C ARG A 80 12.94 -15.67 -11.09
N HIS A 81 13.43 -14.69 -10.33
CA HIS A 81 12.95 -14.40 -8.99
C HIS A 81 12.55 -12.92 -8.86
N GLY A 82 11.66 -12.63 -7.92
CA GLY A 82 11.23 -11.27 -7.62
C GLY A 82 10.41 -11.20 -6.34
N GLY A 83 10.19 -9.98 -5.85
CA GLY A 83 9.24 -9.72 -4.78
C GLY A 83 7.87 -9.44 -5.37
N PHE A 84 6.86 -10.21 -4.97
CA PHE A 84 5.50 -10.09 -5.50
C PHE A 84 4.52 -9.69 -4.41
N VAL A 85 3.49 -8.95 -4.82
CA VAL A 85 2.34 -8.62 -3.97
C VAL A 85 1.12 -9.36 -4.53
N THR A 86 0.38 -10.03 -3.67
CA THR A 86 -0.64 -11.02 -4.07
C THR A 86 -1.87 -10.37 -4.68
N ALA A 87 -2.16 -9.13 -4.28
CA ALA A 87 -3.37 -8.39 -4.66
C ALA A 87 -3.15 -7.29 -5.71
N ALA A 88 -2.04 -7.31 -6.48
CA ALA A 88 -1.72 -6.24 -7.44
C ALA A 88 -2.84 -5.94 -8.46
N ALA A 89 -3.66 -6.94 -8.79
CA ALA A 89 -4.74 -6.84 -9.75
C ALA A 89 -6.12 -6.55 -9.13
N LEU A 90 -6.26 -6.57 -7.80
CA LEU A 90 -7.52 -6.30 -7.11
C LEU A 90 -7.76 -4.79 -7.03
N PHE A 91 -9.03 -4.38 -7.12
CA PHE A 91 -9.42 -2.97 -7.01
C PHE A 91 -10.90 -2.80 -6.65
N ASP A 92 -11.20 -2.00 -5.61
CA ASP A 92 -12.58 -1.62 -5.26
C ASP A 92 -13.09 -0.46 -6.15
N ALA A 93 -13.47 -0.78 -7.39
CA ALA A 93 -13.96 0.21 -8.35
C ALA A 93 -15.20 1.00 -7.84
N ALA A 94 -16.11 0.33 -7.14
CA ALA A 94 -17.32 0.96 -6.61
C ALA A 94 -16.99 1.99 -5.50
N GLY A 95 -16.02 1.68 -4.64
CA GLY A 95 -15.54 2.60 -3.60
C GLY A 95 -14.95 3.90 -4.17
N PHE A 96 -14.37 3.86 -5.36
CA PHE A 96 -13.81 5.03 -6.06
C PHE A 96 -14.75 5.65 -7.10
N LEU A 97 -15.99 5.17 -7.22
CA LEU A 97 -16.97 5.63 -8.22
C LEU A 97 -16.47 5.47 -9.67
N ILE A 98 -15.73 4.40 -9.94
CA ILE A 98 -15.21 4.04 -11.27
C ILE A 98 -16.05 2.87 -11.82
N SER A 99 -16.42 2.93 -13.10
CA SER A 99 -17.21 1.85 -13.70
C SER A 99 -16.36 0.57 -13.88
N PRO A 100 -16.97 -0.63 -13.90
CA PRO A 100 -16.24 -1.88 -14.13
C PRO A 100 -15.46 -1.88 -15.46
N ALA A 101 -16.02 -1.26 -16.51
CA ALA A 101 -15.38 -1.17 -17.82
C ALA A 101 -14.14 -0.27 -17.79
N GLU A 102 -14.18 0.85 -17.07
CA GLU A 102 -13.01 1.71 -16.87
C GLU A 102 -11.96 1.01 -16.00
N ALA A 103 -12.38 0.40 -14.90
CA ALA A 103 -11.47 -0.30 -13.99
C ALA A 103 -10.70 -1.44 -14.68
N ALA A 104 -11.32 -2.14 -15.63
CA ALA A 104 -10.70 -3.22 -16.39
C ALA A 104 -9.50 -2.75 -17.24
N VAL A 105 -9.52 -1.51 -17.74
CA VAL A 105 -8.46 -0.95 -18.59
C VAL A 105 -7.48 -0.05 -17.84
N MET A 106 -7.70 0.17 -16.54
CA MET A 106 -6.80 0.95 -15.70
C MET A 106 -5.48 0.21 -15.44
N ASP A 107 -4.39 0.96 -15.51
CA ASP A 107 -3.07 0.46 -15.12
C ASP A 107 -3.11 0.01 -13.64
N PRO A 108 -2.67 -1.22 -13.32
CA PRO A 108 -2.62 -1.70 -11.94
C PRO A 108 -1.88 -0.75 -10.98
N GLN A 109 -0.86 -0.03 -11.45
CA GLN A 109 -0.17 0.98 -10.63
C GLN A 109 -1.09 2.14 -10.22
N GLN A 110 -1.99 2.57 -11.11
CA GLN A 110 -2.97 3.62 -10.79
C GLN A 110 -4.01 3.12 -9.79
N ARG A 111 -4.45 1.87 -9.94
CA ARG A 111 -5.39 1.23 -9.00
C ARG A 111 -4.78 1.10 -7.60
N MET A 112 -3.54 0.61 -7.52
CA MET A 112 -2.79 0.54 -6.26
C MET A 112 -2.58 1.93 -5.63
N LEU A 113 -2.27 2.95 -6.43
CA LEU A 113 -2.10 4.32 -5.94
C LEU A 113 -3.38 4.84 -5.27
N LEU A 114 -4.54 4.60 -5.88
CA LEU A 114 -5.82 5.03 -5.32
C LEU A 114 -6.12 4.36 -3.98
N GLU A 115 -5.98 3.03 -3.90
CA GLU A 115 -6.27 2.28 -2.68
C GLU A 115 -5.31 2.66 -1.54
N HIS A 116 -4.01 2.60 -1.77
CA HIS A 116 -3.03 2.85 -0.72
C HIS A 116 -2.95 4.34 -0.35
N GLY A 117 -3.22 5.24 -1.31
CA GLY A 117 -3.42 6.67 -1.04
C GLY A 117 -4.60 6.90 -0.11
N PHE A 118 -5.74 6.26 -0.38
CA PHE A 118 -6.91 6.31 0.50
C PHE A 118 -6.62 5.73 1.90
N THR A 119 -5.96 4.57 1.99
CA THR A 119 -5.54 3.96 3.26
C THR A 119 -4.63 4.90 4.06
N SER A 120 -3.67 5.54 3.40
CA SER A 120 -2.75 6.50 4.03
C SER A 120 -3.48 7.73 4.58
N LEU A 121 -4.40 8.30 3.79
CA LEU A 121 -5.24 9.41 4.25
C LEU A 121 -6.12 9.00 5.44
N HIS A 122 -6.72 7.82 5.40
CA HIS A 122 -7.52 7.32 6.52
C HIS A 122 -6.66 7.09 7.79
N ALA A 123 -5.44 6.56 7.63
CA ALA A 123 -4.49 6.40 8.73
C ALA A 123 -4.05 7.74 9.34
N SER A 124 -4.02 8.81 8.54
CA SER A 124 -3.68 10.17 8.99
C SER A 124 -4.74 10.81 9.89
N ARG A 125 -5.94 10.23 9.97
CA ARG A 125 -7.12 10.75 10.70
C ARG A 125 -7.53 12.18 10.27
N LEU A 126 -7.10 12.61 9.09
CA LEU A 126 -7.64 13.82 8.46
C LEU A 126 -9.02 13.52 7.89
N ASP A 127 -9.98 14.41 8.15
CA ASP A 127 -11.30 14.32 7.54
C ASP A 127 -11.34 15.00 6.16
N ARG A 128 -12.41 14.74 5.40
CA ARG A 128 -12.59 15.31 4.06
C ARG A 128 -12.71 16.83 4.07
N VAL A 129 -13.25 17.42 5.14
CA VAL A 129 -13.47 18.88 5.24
C VAL A 129 -12.12 19.58 5.45
N GLN A 130 -11.22 18.98 6.22
CA GLN A 130 -9.85 19.47 6.43
C GLN A 130 -9.00 19.43 5.14
N LEU A 131 -9.24 18.44 4.28
CA LEU A 131 -8.54 18.30 3.00
C LEU A 131 -9.18 19.12 1.88
N ALA A 132 -10.49 19.37 1.94
CA ALA A 132 -11.18 20.13 0.92
C ALA A 132 -10.76 21.61 0.98
N GLY A 133 -10.20 22.12 -0.13
CA GLY A 133 -9.76 23.52 -0.23
C GLY A 133 -8.43 23.82 0.47
N SER A 134 -7.72 22.81 0.99
CA SER A 134 -6.35 22.97 1.46
C SER A 134 -5.36 23.08 0.31
N THR A 135 -4.16 23.59 0.59
CA THR A 135 -3.04 23.59 -0.36
C THR A 135 -2.28 22.26 -0.32
N THR A 136 -3.00 21.13 -0.30
CA THR A 136 -2.39 19.79 -0.27
C THR A 136 -1.83 19.44 -1.65
N ALA A 137 -0.56 19.04 -1.69
CA ALA A 137 0.10 18.55 -2.90
C ALA A 137 0.25 17.03 -2.87
N VAL A 138 0.20 16.41 -4.06
CA VAL A 138 0.40 14.96 -4.24
C VAL A 138 1.62 14.75 -5.14
N PHE A 139 2.59 13.98 -4.67
CA PHE A 139 3.79 13.61 -5.41
C PHE A 139 3.82 12.09 -5.59
N VAL A 140 4.01 11.62 -6.83
CA VAL A 140 3.92 10.20 -7.18
C VAL A 140 5.12 9.78 -8.01
N GLY A 141 5.80 8.70 -7.59
CA GLY A 141 6.74 7.97 -8.43
C GLY A 141 6.04 6.78 -9.07
N ILE A 142 5.89 6.77 -10.38
CA ILE A 142 5.21 5.72 -11.14
C ILE A 142 5.98 5.39 -12.42
N GLY A 143 6.05 4.11 -12.77
CA GLY A 143 6.72 3.63 -13.99
C GLY A 143 5.82 3.77 -15.22
N THR A 144 6.41 3.67 -16.42
CA THR A 144 5.64 3.84 -17.66
C THR A 144 4.78 2.61 -17.99
N LYS A 145 3.61 2.84 -18.60
CA LYS A 145 2.70 1.79 -19.08
C LYS A 145 3.35 0.83 -20.10
N ALA A 146 4.45 1.24 -20.74
CA ALA A 146 5.17 0.39 -21.69
C ALA A 146 5.59 -0.94 -21.04
N ASP A 147 5.99 -0.93 -19.77
CA ASP A 147 6.41 -2.14 -19.05
C ASP A 147 5.22 -3.08 -18.81
N TYR A 148 4.06 -2.56 -18.41
CA TYR A 148 2.84 -3.35 -18.23
C TYR A 148 2.27 -3.90 -19.54
N ARG A 149 2.26 -3.10 -20.62
CA ARG A 149 1.76 -3.55 -21.93
C ARG A 149 2.70 -4.56 -22.58
N VAL A 150 4.00 -4.47 -22.34
CA VAL A 150 5.00 -5.45 -22.79
C VAL A 150 4.84 -6.78 -22.03
N MET A 151 4.27 -6.77 -20.83
CA MET A 151 3.90 -7.97 -20.05
C MET A 151 2.52 -8.56 -20.43
N GLY A 152 1.77 -7.95 -21.36
CA GLY A 152 0.42 -8.36 -21.78
C GLY A 152 0.28 -9.74 -22.47
N GLY A 153 1.31 -10.58 -22.40
CA GLY A 153 1.19 -12.04 -22.63
C GLY A 153 0.92 -12.83 -21.34
N SER A 154 0.70 -12.14 -20.22
CA SER A 154 0.26 -12.66 -18.93
C SER A 154 -1.28 -12.82 -18.93
N PRO A 155 -1.84 -13.94 -18.42
CA PRO A 155 -3.28 -14.18 -18.30
C PRO A 155 -4.09 -13.04 -17.66
N ASP A 156 -3.46 -12.18 -16.88
CA ASP A 156 -4.10 -11.09 -16.14
C ASP A 156 -4.23 -9.79 -16.97
N GLY A 157 -3.90 -9.84 -18.28
CA GLY A 157 -3.81 -8.70 -19.21
C GLY A 157 -5.01 -8.48 -20.15
N THR A 158 -6.13 -9.17 -19.94
CA THR A 158 -7.39 -8.97 -20.68
C THR A 158 -8.59 -9.00 -19.76
#